data_AF-A0A257QF77-F1
#
_entry.id   AF-A0A257QF77-F1
#
_cell.length_a   1.000
_cell.length_b   1.000
_cell.length_c   1.000
_cell.angle_alpha   90.00
_cell.angle_beta   90.00
_cell.angle_gamma   90.00
#
_symmetry.space_group_name_H-M   'P 1'
#
loop_
_entity.id
_entity.type
_entity.pdbx_description
1 polymer ?
#
loop_
_entity_poly.entity_id
_entity_poly.type
_entity_poly.pdbx_seq_one_letter_code
_entity_poly.pdbx_strand_id
1 'polypeptide(L)'
;MVTQVKKLGFRQTVLAVGIVCGLMSAGVMAADMGTVNSAAAPSAAQPAMPTLSPEQMKLMTDFKQTREAMDALEQQLQGIEAKAYDKNPKLAKDRDSLRDAIKVAMSDKTFDAQAKYDELKALVTKIQAMPDSDPQKAKDIQLFRAGQQEFEQRQEKAFQDPKIQQKSEKLRTDVRADMIKVDPKSKQLFVDLDAKEKHMHDLQQQAMQMHGVEQPMSPTK
;
A
#
# COMPACT_ATOMS: atom_id res chain seq x y z
N MET A 1 39.56 13.32 -22.60
CA MET A 1 39.14 12.50 -21.45
C MET A 1 37.68 12.82 -21.17
N VAL A 2 36.76 11.93 -21.58
CA VAL A 2 35.31 12.11 -21.43
C VAL A 2 34.85 11.23 -20.29
N THR A 3 34.48 11.84 -19.17
CA THR A 3 34.01 11.11 -17.99
C THR A 3 32.54 10.75 -18.18
N GLN A 4 32.30 9.46 -18.42
CA GLN A 4 30.99 8.81 -18.37
C GLN A 4 30.37 8.99 -16.97
N VAL A 5 29.30 9.78 -16.88
CA VAL A 5 28.44 9.84 -15.69
C VAL A 5 27.47 8.66 -15.76
N LYS A 6 27.75 7.62 -14.97
CA LYS A 6 26.85 6.47 -14.76
C LYS A 6 25.49 6.98 -14.26
N LYS A 7 24.45 6.81 -15.08
CA LYS A 7 23.04 6.86 -14.64
C LYS A 7 22.82 5.76 -13.61
N LEU A 8 22.82 6.11 -12.33
CA LEU A 8 22.30 5.23 -11.28
C LEU A 8 20.77 5.22 -11.38
N GLY A 9 20.22 4.01 -11.55
CA GLY A 9 18.79 3.77 -11.69
C GLY A 9 18.01 4.31 -10.50
N PHE A 10 17.04 5.16 -10.82
CA PHE A 10 15.98 5.63 -9.95
C PHE A 10 15.20 4.41 -9.41
N ARG A 11 15.38 4.09 -8.13
CA ARG A 11 14.44 3.21 -7.41
C ARG A 11 13.42 4.11 -6.75
N GLN A 12 12.16 3.92 -7.13
CA GLN A 12 11.00 4.64 -6.61
C GLN A 12 10.80 4.24 -5.14
N THR A 13 11.48 4.92 -4.22
CA THR A 13 11.11 4.86 -2.81
C THR A 13 9.82 5.66 -2.67
N VAL A 14 8.69 4.94 -2.68
CA VAL A 14 7.39 5.47 -2.29
C VAL A 14 7.46 5.72 -0.77
N LEU A 15 8.12 6.81 -0.39
CA LEU A 15 7.97 7.38 0.93
C LEU A 15 6.52 7.86 0.95
N ALA A 16 5.69 7.02 1.56
CA ALA A 16 4.25 7.12 1.59
C ALA A 16 3.86 8.51 2.11
N VAL A 17 3.54 9.41 1.17
CA VAL A 17 2.67 10.54 1.50
C VAL A 17 1.34 9.88 1.81
N GLY A 18 1.14 9.62 3.10
CA GLY A 18 -0.04 9.00 3.67
C GLY A 18 -1.27 9.84 3.36
N ILE A 19 -1.83 9.65 2.17
CA ILE A 19 -3.24 9.90 1.93
C ILE A 19 -3.93 8.69 2.55
N VAL A 20 -4.40 8.89 3.78
CA VAL A 20 -5.21 7.95 4.54
C VAL A 20 -6.44 7.58 3.72
N CYS A 21 -6.36 6.48 2.99
CA CYS A 21 -7.52 5.69 2.56
C CYS A 21 -7.60 4.46 3.47
N GLY A 22 -7.75 4.73 4.77
CA GLY A 22 -8.21 3.73 5.72
C GLY A 22 -9.71 3.51 5.55
N LEU A 23 -10.08 2.54 4.73
CA LEU A 23 -11.43 1.96 4.75
C LEU A 23 -11.34 0.49 5.13
N MET A 24 -11.27 0.30 6.46
CA MET A 24 -11.99 -0.70 7.24
C MET A 24 -12.54 -1.91 6.44
N SER A 25 -11.73 -2.96 6.33
CA SER A 25 -12.23 -4.32 6.12
C SER A 25 -12.91 -4.81 7.40
N ALA A 26 -14.09 -4.28 7.69
CA ALA A 26 -14.96 -4.84 8.72
C ALA A 26 -15.46 -6.20 8.23
N GLY A 27 -14.95 -7.25 8.88
CA GLY A 27 -15.39 -8.62 8.65
C GLY A 27 -16.88 -8.76 8.92
N VAL A 28 -17.58 -9.38 7.98
CA VAL A 28 -18.94 -9.88 8.20
C VAL A 28 -18.80 -11.36 8.53
N MET A 29 -18.86 -11.68 9.82
CA MET A 29 -19.17 -13.02 10.26
C MET A 29 -20.67 -13.23 10.03
N ALA A 30 -21.02 -14.04 9.05
CA ALA A 30 -22.37 -14.56 8.92
C ALA A 30 -22.43 -15.91 9.66
N ALA A 31 -23.03 -15.87 10.84
CA ALA A 31 -23.60 -17.05 11.49
C ALA A 31 -24.94 -17.37 10.81
N ASP A 32 -25.11 -18.59 10.33
CA ASP A 32 -26.43 -19.17 10.07
C ASP A 32 -26.45 -20.63 10.52
N MET A 33 -27.40 -20.92 11.41
CA MET A 33 -27.68 -22.24 11.97
C MET A 33 -28.64 -22.98 11.04
N GLY A 34 -28.25 -24.15 10.56
CA GLY A 34 -29.13 -25.10 9.87
C GLY A 34 -28.95 -26.50 10.43
N THR A 35 -29.84 -26.91 11.33
CA THR A 35 -29.98 -28.29 11.83
C THR A 35 -30.57 -29.20 10.76
N VAL A 36 -29.81 -30.21 10.29
CA VAL A 36 -30.37 -31.41 9.65
C VAL A 36 -29.52 -32.66 9.96
N ASN A 37 -30.16 -33.57 10.70
CA ASN A 37 -30.18 -35.02 10.56
C ASN A 37 -28.86 -35.83 10.57
N SER A 38 -28.74 -36.68 11.60
CA SER A 38 -27.75 -37.74 11.75
C SER A 38 -27.79 -38.75 10.60
N ALA A 39 -26.68 -38.88 9.89
CA ALA A 39 -26.29 -40.11 9.18
C ALA A 39 -24.77 -40.29 9.35
N ALA A 40 -24.38 -41.38 10.01
CA ALA A 40 -22.99 -41.79 10.14
C ALA A 40 -22.43 -42.17 8.76
N ALA A 41 -21.33 -41.54 8.34
CA ALA A 41 -20.52 -41.89 7.18
C ALA A 41 -19.07 -41.41 7.43
N PRO A 42 -18.09 -42.03 6.77
CA PRO A 42 -16.82 -42.46 7.36
C PRO A 42 -15.82 -41.33 7.58
N SER A 43 -14.91 -41.53 8.53
CA SER A 43 -13.72 -40.70 8.78
C SER A 43 -12.98 -40.38 7.48
N ALA A 44 -13.26 -39.22 6.93
CA ALA A 44 -12.50 -38.64 5.83
C ALA A 44 -11.10 -38.33 6.37
N ALA A 45 -10.09 -38.87 5.67
CA ALA A 45 -8.69 -38.62 5.90
C ALA A 45 -8.46 -37.13 6.20
N GLN A 46 -7.78 -36.85 7.33
CA GLN A 46 -7.25 -35.52 7.59
C GLN A 46 -6.41 -35.12 6.37
N PRO A 47 -6.69 -33.98 5.72
CA PRO A 47 -5.82 -33.51 4.66
C PRO A 47 -4.43 -33.36 5.25
N ALA A 48 -3.48 -34.17 4.76
CA ALA A 48 -2.08 -34.02 5.10
C ALA A 48 -1.73 -32.56 4.78
N MET A 49 -1.44 -31.78 5.82
CA MET A 49 -0.97 -30.42 5.61
C MET A 49 0.27 -30.53 4.72
N PRO A 50 0.32 -29.82 3.58
CA PRO A 50 1.49 -29.84 2.71
C PRO A 50 2.70 -29.44 3.57
N THR A 51 3.59 -30.40 3.78
CA THR A 51 4.82 -30.19 4.53
C THR A 51 5.67 -29.24 3.71
N LEU A 52 5.73 -27.98 4.12
CA LEU A 52 6.60 -26.98 3.49
C LEU A 52 8.03 -27.53 3.43
N SER A 53 8.69 -27.37 2.29
CA SER A 53 10.09 -27.76 2.19
C SER A 53 10.93 -26.95 3.19
N PRO A 54 12.08 -27.47 3.66
CA PRO A 54 12.98 -26.71 4.54
C PRO A 54 13.38 -25.34 3.95
N GLU A 55 13.48 -25.27 2.63
CA GLU A 55 13.77 -24.03 1.89
C GLU A 55 12.59 -23.06 1.92
N GLN A 56 11.35 -23.53 1.76
CA GLN A 56 10.14 -22.73 1.90
C GLN A 56 9.96 -22.20 3.33
N MET A 57 10.23 -23.03 4.35
CA MET A 57 10.16 -22.59 5.75
C MET A 57 11.19 -21.51 6.08
N LYS A 58 12.42 -21.65 5.55
CA LYS A 58 13.45 -20.62 5.72
C LYS A 58 13.05 -19.32 5.05
N LEU A 59 12.59 -19.38 3.79
CA LEU A 59 12.12 -18.20 3.07
C LEU A 59 10.99 -17.48 3.83
N MET A 60 10.01 -18.23 4.33
CA MET A 60 8.90 -17.66 5.11
C MET A 60 9.38 -16.99 6.40
N THR A 61 10.37 -17.60 7.08
CA THR A 61 10.96 -17.03 8.29
C THR A 61 11.73 -15.74 7.99
N ASP A 62 12.58 -15.75 6.97
CA ASP A 62 13.37 -14.58 6.54
C ASP A 62 12.44 -13.44 6.09
N PHE A 63 11.34 -13.76 5.41
CA PHE A 63 10.31 -12.81 5.04
C PHE A 63 9.68 -12.14 6.26
N LYS A 64 9.24 -12.94 7.24
CA LYS A 64 8.63 -12.43 8.49
C LYS A 64 9.59 -11.54 9.26
N GLN A 65 10.83 -11.99 9.46
CA GLN A 65 11.84 -11.23 10.19
C GLN A 65 12.20 -9.91 9.48
N THR A 66 12.33 -9.94 8.15
CA THR A 66 12.61 -8.74 7.37
C THR A 66 11.46 -7.75 7.46
N ARG A 67 10.22 -8.24 7.39
CA ARG A 67 9.02 -7.41 7.56
C ARG A 67 8.98 -6.74 8.93
N GLU A 68 9.16 -7.51 10.01
CA GLU A 68 9.18 -6.99 11.38
C GLU A 68 10.28 -5.94 11.58
N ALA A 69 11.47 -6.16 11.01
CA ALA A 69 12.57 -5.21 11.07
C ALA A 69 12.27 -3.90 10.31
N MET A 70 11.62 -4.00 9.15
CA MET A 70 11.18 -2.82 8.40
C MET A 70 10.12 -2.03 9.18
N ASP A 71 9.11 -2.70 9.72
CA ASP A 71 8.04 -2.05 10.49
C ASP A 71 8.62 -1.30 11.70
N ALA A 72 9.62 -1.88 12.39
CA ALA A 72 10.30 -1.21 13.49
C ALA A 72 11.10 0.03 13.06
N LEU A 73 11.81 -0.04 11.92
CA LEU A 73 12.55 1.10 11.36
C LEU A 73 11.59 2.21 10.92
N GLU A 74 10.48 1.86 10.28
CA GLU A 74 9.44 2.80 9.86
C GLU A 74 8.82 3.52 11.06
N GLN A 75 8.52 2.81 12.16
CA GLN A 75 8.02 3.43 13.38
C GLN A 75 9.02 4.44 13.98
N GLN A 76 10.31 4.11 13.99
CA GLN A 76 11.34 5.05 14.45
C GLN A 76 11.43 6.29 13.55
N LEU A 77 11.40 6.08 12.23
CA LEU A 77 11.43 7.16 11.25
C LEU A 77 10.17 8.04 11.35
N GLN A 78 8.98 7.47 11.54
CA GLN A 78 7.73 8.23 11.74
C GLN A 78 7.82 9.17 12.96
N GLY A 79 8.38 8.68 14.07
CA GLY A 79 8.58 9.50 15.26
C GLY A 79 9.55 10.67 15.03
N ILE A 80 10.53 10.51 14.15
CA ILE A 80 11.47 11.57 13.78
C ILE A 80 10.85 12.52 12.75
N GLU A 81 10.08 11.99 11.81
CA GLU A 81 9.35 12.77 10.80
C GLU A 81 8.36 13.73 11.46
N ALA A 82 7.57 13.27 12.43
CA ALA A 82 6.66 14.12 13.19
C ALA A 82 7.41 15.32 13.81
N LYS A 83 8.55 15.06 14.46
CA LYS A 83 9.41 16.11 15.02
C LYS A 83 10.00 17.04 13.95
N ALA A 84 10.28 16.53 12.75
CA ALA A 84 10.76 17.34 11.63
C ALA A 84 9.66 18.31 11.16
N TYR A 85 8.42 17.87 11.04
CA TYR A 85 7.27 18.74 10.74
C TYR A 85 7.01 19.77 11.84
N ASP A 86 7.13 19.38 13.11
CA ASP A 86 6.96 20.30 14.23
C ASP A 86 8.04 21.40 14.25
N LYS A 87 9.29 21.03 13.94
CA LYS A 87 10.42 21.97 13.93
C LYS A 87 10.54 22.78 12.66
N ASN A 88 10.00 22.31 11.53
CA ASN A 88 10.01 23.03 10.27
C ASN A 88 8.59 23.21 9.69
N PRO A 89 7.91 24.34 9.99
CA PRO A 89 6.57 24.61 9.45
C PRO A 89 6.56 24.77 7.92
N LYS A 90 7.72 24.96 7.28
CA LYS A 90 7.81 24.97 5.82
C LYS A 90 7.44 23.60 5.22
N LEU A 91 7.77 22.50 5.89
CA LEU A 91 7.41 21.15 5.41
C LEU A 91 5.90 20.98 5.33
N ALA A 92 5.15 21.50 6.31
CA ALA A 92 3.69 21.49 6.29
C ALA A 92 3.14 22.31 5.11
N LYS A 93 3.71 23.49 4.84
CA LYS A 93 3.33 24.31 3.67
C LYS A 93 3.64 23.61 2.35
N ASP A 94 4.79 22.96 2.23
CA ASP A 94 5.20 22.26 1.01
C ASP A 94 4.32 21.00 0.79
N ARG A 95 3.92 20.30 1.86
CA ARG A 95 2.90 19.23 1.83
C ARG A 95 1.54 19.73 1.35
N ASP A 96 1.05 20.82 1.93
CA ASP A 96 -0.26 21.37 1.56
C ASP A 96 -0.24 21.89 0.11
N SER A 97 0.87 22.50 -0.33
CA SER A 97 1.07 22.89 -1.73
C SER A 97 1.07 21.70 -2.68
N LEU A 98 1.69 20.57 -2.32
CA LEU A 98 1.64 19.34 -3.11
C LEU A 98 0.21 18.80 -3.19
N ARG A 99 -0.49 18.73 -2.06
CA ARG A 99 -1.90 18.29 -2.00
C ARG A 99 -2.78 19.13 -2.92
N ASP A 100 -2.66 20.44 -2.86
CA ASP A 100 -3.48 21.35 -3.67
C ASP A 100 -3.13 21.23 -5.16
N ALA A 101 -1.85 21.05 -5.49
CA ALA A 101 -1.43 20.78 -6.86
C ALA A 101 -2.02 19.45 -7.40
N ILE A 102 -2.06 18.39 -6.59
CA ILE A 102 -2.70 17.12 -6.96
C ILE A 102 -4.20 17.33 -7.21
N LYS A 103 -4.91 18.05 -6.32
CA LYS A 103 -6.33 18.36 -6.51
C LYS A 103 -6.59 19.08 -7.83
N VAL A 104 -5.76 20.08 -8.15
CA VAL A 104 -5.85 20.81 -9.41
C VAL A 104 -5.59 19.88 -10.60
N ALA A 105 -4.58 19.01 -10.51
CA ALA A 105 -4.25 18.06 -11.58
C ALA A 105 -5.32 16.97 -11.78
N MET A 106 -6.07 16.62 -10.74
CA MET A 106 -7.18 15.67 -10.81
C MET A 106 -8.48 16.30 -11.36
N SER A 107 -8.60 17.63 -11.27
CA SER A 107 -9.80 18.37 -11.67
C SER A 107 -9.71 18.85 -13.12
N ASP A 108 -10.87 19.00 -13.76
CA ASP A 108 -11.00 19.60 -15.08
C ASP A 108 -12.30 20.42 -15.17
N LYS A 109 -12.68 20.88 -16.36
CA LYS A 109 -13.89 21.71 -16.56
C LYS A 109 -15.19 21.00 -16.18
N THR A 110 -15.20 19.68 -16.17
CA THR A 110 -16.36 18.81 -15.96
C THR A 110 -16.27 17.99 -14.67
N PHE A 111 -15.13 18.02 -13.99
CA PHE A 111 -14.87 17.22 -12.81
C PHE A 111 -14.16 18.04 -11.73
N ASP A 112 -14.75 18.09 -10.54
CA ASP A 112 -14.14 18.65 -9.34
C ASP A 112 -13.73 17.51 -8.40
N ALA A 113 -12.42 17.36 -8.20
CA ALA A 113 -11.88 16.29 -7.37
C ALA A 113 -12.28 16.42 -5.89
N GLN A 114 -12.42 17.64 -5.37
CA GLN A 114 -12.84 17.86 -3.99
C GLN A 114 -14.31 17.50 -3.82
N ALA A 115 -15.18 17.99 -4.72
CA ALA A 115 -16.60 17.65 -4.67
C ALA A 115 -16.82 16.14 -4.81
N LYS A 116 -16.08 15.47 -5.71
CA LYS A 116 -16.18 14.01 -5.88
C LYS A 116 -15.73 13.26 -4.64
N TYR A 117 -14.65 13.70 -3.98
CA TYR A 117 -14.21 13.11 -2.72
C TYR A 117 -15.29 13.22 -1.63
N ASP A 118 -15.92 14.38 -1.51
CA ASP A 118 -16.98 14.62 -0.52
C ASP A 118 -18.23 13.78 -0.82
N GLU A 119 -18.58 13.61 -2.10
CA GLU A 119 -19.65 12.69 -2.55
C GLU A 119 -19.36 11.24 -2.16
N LEU A 120 -18.15 10.75 -2.45
CA LEU A 120 -17.73 9.39 -2.10
C LEU A 120 -17.75 9.16 -0.59
N LYS A 121 -17.30 10.13 0.19
CA LYS A 121 -17.36 10.07 1.66
C LYS A 121 -18.79 9.98 2.16
N ALA A 122 -19.70 10.78 1.62
CA ALA A 122 -21.12 10.74 1.97
C ALA A 122 -21.76 9.38 1.61
N LEU A 123 -21.41 8.82 0.45
CA LEU A 123 -21.86 7.49 0.03
C LEU A 123 -21.41 6.40 1.01
N VAL A 124 -20.16 6.42 1.46
CA VAL A 124 -19.67 5.45 2.47
C VAL A 124 -20.47 5.54 3.76
N THR A 125 -20.69 6.76 4.29
CA THR A 125 -21.49 6.95 5.51
C THR A 125 -22.92 6.46 5.32
N LYS A 126 -23.53 6.72 4.16
CA LYS A 126 -24.88 6.25 3.82
C LYS A 126 -24.94 4.72 3.77
N ILE A 127 -24.00 4.08 3.08
CA ILE A 127 -23.91 2.62 2.94
C ILE A 127 -23.74 1.94 4.30
N GLN A 128 -22.89 2.49 5.17
CA GLN A 128 -22.64 1.95 6.51
C GLN A 128 -23.88 2.02 7.42
N ALA A 129 -24.72 3.03 7.24
CA ALA A 129 -25.95 3.19 8.01
C ALA A 129 -27.11 2.31 7.50
N MET A 130 -27.03 1.77 6.28
CA MET A 130 -28.09 0.95 5.68
C MET A 130 -27.97 -0.54 6.07
N PRO A 131 -29.09 -1.22 6.33
CA PRO A 131 -29.09 -2.66 6.55
C PRO A 131 -28.73 -3.41 5.26
N ASP A 132 -28.14 -4.60 5.38
CA ASP A 132 -27.73 -5.41 4.22
C ASP A 132 -28.88 -5.86 3.33
N SER A 133 -30.09 -5.94 3.89
CA SER A 133 -31.32 -6.25 3.16
C SER A 133 -31.88 -5.09 2.35
N ASP A 134 -31.32 -3.87 2.48
CA ASP A 134 -31.81 -2.71 1.74
C ASP A 134 -31.39 -2.81 0.25
N PRO A 135 -32.35 -2.88 -0.69
CA PRO A 135 -32.04 -2.95 -2.12
C PRO A 135 -31.33 -1.68 -2.65
N GLN A 136 -31.39 -0.54 -1.96
CA GLN A 136 -30.62 0.67 -2.30
C GLN A 136 -29.15 0.55 -1.93
N LYS A 137 -28.82 -0.26 -0.92
CA LYS A 137 -27.42 -0.45 -0.50
C LYS A 137 -26.56 -0.98 -1.64
N ALA A 138 -27.07 -1.95 -2.39
CA ALA A 138 -26.38 -2.49 -3.55
C ALA A 138 -26.11 -1.42 -4.63
N LYS A 139 -27.07 -0.52 -4.87
CA LYS A 139 -26.94 0.57 -5.85
C LYS A 139 -25.93 1.62 -5.41
N ASP A 140 -25.99 2.03 -4.15
CA ASP A 140 -25.04 3.00 -3.59
C ASP A 140 -23.61 2.44 -3.57
N ILE A 141 -23.45 1.14 -3.30
CA ILE A 141 -22.15 0.46 -3.42
C ILE A 141 -21.63 0.51 -4.86
N GLN A 142 -22.48 0.30 -5.86
CA GLN A 142 -22.07 0.40 -7.27
C GLN A 142 -21.65 1.82 -7.64
N LEU A 143 -22.40 2.84 -7.21
CA LEU A 143 -22.05 4.25 -7.42
C LEU A 143 -20.73 4.60 -6.76
N PHE A 144 -20.52 4.15 -5.52
CA PHE A 144 -19.26 4.34 -4.80
C PHE A 144 -18.09 3.69 -5.57
N ARG A 145 -18.21 2.44 -6.01
CA ARG A 145 -17.16 1.74 -6.77
C ARG A 145 -16.83 2.45 -8.09
N ALA A 146 -17.84 2.91 -8.82
CA ALA A 146 -17.63 3.63 -10.07
C ALA A 146 -16.91 4.97 -9.84
N GLY A 147 -17.34 5.74 -8.83
CA GLY A 147 -16.67 6.99 -8.49
C GLY A 147 -15.25 6.78 -7.93
N GLN A 148 -15.02 5.68 -7.19
CA GLN A 148 -13.68 5.31 -6.73
C GLN A 148 -12.76 5.02 -7.91
N GLN A 149 -13.19 4.22 -8.89
CA GLN A 149 -12.40 3.93 -10.09
C GLN A 149 -12.05 5.20 -10.88
N GLU A 150 -13.00 6.11 -11.08
CA GLU A 150 -12.73 7.38 -11.75
C GLU A 150 -11.71 8.22 -10.97
N PHE A 151 -11.88 8.29 -9.64
CA PHE A 151 -10.99 9.03 -8.76
C PHE A 151 -9.56 8.46 -8.79
N GLU A 152 -9.41 7.14 -8.73
CA GLU A 152 -8.12 6.44 -8.81
C GLU A 152 -7.42 6.69 -10.14
N GLN A 153 -8.13 6.58 -11.28
CA GLN A 153 -7.55 6.87 -12.60
C GLN A 153 -7.06 8.32 -12.71
N ARG A 154 -7.81 9.26 -12.15
CA ARG A 154 -7.43 10.69 -12.14
C ARG A 154 -6.23 10.93 -11.22
N GLN A 155 -6.20 10.26 -10.07
CA GLN A 155 -5.08 10.32 -9.15
C GLN A 155 -3.81 9.79 -9.82
N GLU A 156 -3.88 8.64 -10.48
CA GLU A 156 -2.75 8.06 -11.23
C GLU A 156 -2.23 9.04 -12.28
N LYS A 157 -3.13 9.62 -13.10
CA LYS A 157 -2.77 10.64 -14.09
C LYS A 157 -2.16 11.89 -13.45
N ALA A 158 -2.69 12.36 -12.33
CA ALA A 158 -2.13 13.49 -11.61
C ALA A 158 -0.70 13.21 -11.13
N PHE A 159 -0.39 11.99 -10.69
CA PHE A 159 0.97 11.60 -10.32
C PHE A 159 1.93 11.41 -11.50
N GLN A 160 1.41 11.32 -12.73
CA GLN A 160 2.22 11.37 -13.95
C GLN A 160 2.60 12.82 -14.34
N ASP A 161 1.98 13.85 -13.75
CA ASP A 161 2.33 15.24 -14.00
C ASP A 161 3.77 15.54 -13.48
N PRO A 162 4.69 16.00 -14.35
CA PRO A 162 6.07 16.32 -13.95
C PRO A 162 6.17 17.33 -12.81
N LYS A 163 5.23 18.28 -12.70
CA LYS A 163 5.21 19.27 -11.60
C LYS A 163 4.87 18.60 -10.27
N ILE A 164 3.97 17.62 -10.28
CA ILE A 164 3.62 16.84 -9.10
C ILE A 164 4.80 15.96 -8.70
N GLN A 165 5.45 15.31 -9.65
CA GLN A 165 6.65 14.52 -9.41
C GLN A 165 7.77 15.36 -8.78
N GLN A 166 8.07 16.53 -9.35
CA GLN A 166 9.08 17.45 -8.81
C GLN A 166 8.74 17.93 -7.40
N LYS A 167 7.47 18.33 -7.15
CA LYS A 167 7.04 18.75 -5.81
C LYS A 167 7.14 17.61 -4.80
N SER A 168 6.76 16.40 -5.21
CA SER A 168 6.83 15.20 -4.38
C SER A 168 8.27 14.81 -4.05
N GLU A 169 9.16 14.78 -5.03
CA GLU A 169 10.60 14.53 -4.83
C GLU A 169 11.24 15.58 -3.94
N LYS A 170 10.90 16.85 -4.15
CA LYS A 170 11.38 17.94 -3.32
C LYS A 170 10.94 17.78 -1.88
N LEU A 171 9.64 17.54 -1.64
CA LEU A 171 9.12 17.34 -0.29
C LEU A 171 9.79 16.15 0.40
N ARG A 172 9.89 14.99 -0.26
CA ARG A 172 10.58 13.81 0.28
C ARG A 172 12.03 14.13 0.67
N THR A 173 12.74 14.84 -0.20
CA THR A 173 14.14 15.23 0.04
C THR A 173 14.27 16.17 1.23
N ASP A 174 13.41 17.19 1.30
CA ASP A 174 13.42 18.19 2.36
C ASP A 174 13.06 17.56 3.71
N VAL A 175 12.03 16.69 3.75
CA VAL A 175 11.66 15.92 4.95
C VAL A 175 12.82 15.04 5.41
N ARG A 176 13.44 14.26 4.52
CA ARG A 176 14.60 13.42 4.85
C ARG A 176 15.76 14.25 5.42
N ALA A 177 16.06 15.39 4.78
CA ALA A 177 17.11 16.28 5.25
C ALA A 177 16.82 16.83 6.65
N ASP A 178 15.58 17.22 6.92
CA ASP A 178 15.19 17.72 8.23
C ASP A 178 15.12 16.61 9.29
N MET A 179 14.69 15.40 8.95
CA MET A 179 14.78 14.25 9.85
C MET A 179 16.23 13.98 10.29
N ILE A 180 17.20 14.08 9.38
CA ILE A 180 18.63 13.95 9.70
C ILE A 180 19.10 15.10 10.61
N LYS A 181 18.58 16.33 10.42
CA LYS A 181 18.90 17.46 11.32
C LYS A 181 18.29 17.27 12.71
N VAL A 182 17.09 16.69 12.80
CA VAL A 182 16.41 16.42 14.06
C VAL A 182 17.08 15.29 14.82
N ASP A 183 17.42 14.20 14.12
CA ASP A 183 18.15 13.07 14.65
C ASP A 183 19.18 12.58 13.62
N PRO A 184 20.49 12.79 13.85
CA PRO A 184 21.55 12.32 12.95
C PRO A 184 21.56 10.80 12.73
N LYS A 185 21.01 10.00 13.66
CA LYS A 185 20.87 8.54 13.49
C LYS A 185 19.91 8.19 12.38
N SER A 186 19.00 9.09 11.99
CA SER A 186 18.10 8.90 10.83
C SER A 186 18.86 8.52 9.57
N LYS A 187 20.07 9.03 9.40
CA LYS A 187 20.92 8.66 8.25
C LYS A 187 21.17 7.16 8.20
N GLN A 188 21.47 6.54 9.33
CA GLN A 188 21.67 5.09 9.40
C GLN A 188 20.34 4.35 9.26
N LEU A 189 19.27 4.84 9.89
CA LEU A 189 17.93 4.23 9.76
C LEU A 189 17.46 4.15 8.31
N PHE A 190 17.71 5.19 7.50
CA PHE A 190 17.40 5.15 6.07
C PHE A 190 18.24 4.13 5.32
N VAL A 191 19.54 4.01 5.62
CA VAL A 191 20.41 3.00 5.00
C VAL A 191 19.95 1.59 5.36
N ASP A 192 19.56 1.37 6.61
CA ASP A 192 19.08 0.07 7.08
C ASP A 192 17.74 -0.27 6.42
N LEU A 193 16.83 0.71 6.30
CA LEU A 193 15.54 0.53 5.62
C LEU A 193 15.76 0.18 4.14
N ASP A 194 16.58 0.94 3.41
CA ASP A 194 16.88 0.69 2.00
C ASP A 194 17.48 -0.73 1.79
N ALA A 195 18.32 -1.19 2.72
CA ALA A 195 18.90 -2.53 2.69
C ALA A 195 17.85 -3.62 2.93
N LYS A 196 16.92 -3.42 3.87
CA LYS A 196 15.82 -4.35 4.16
C LYS A 196 14.80 -4.42 3.04
N GLU A 197 14.45 -3.29 2.43
CA GLU A 197 13.59 -3.23 1.24
C GLU A 197 14.19 -4.03 0.08
N LYS A 198 15.51 -3.86 -0.17
CA LYS A 198 16.20 -4.64 -1.19
C LYS A 198 16.15 -6.13 -0.87
N HIS A 199 16.40 -6.51 0.38
CA HIS A 199 16.34 -7.92 0.78
C HIS A 199 14.93 -8.51 0.63
N MET A 200 13.89 -7.75 0.99
CA MET A 200 12.49 -8.14 0.80
C MET A 200 12.18 -8.39 -0.68
N HIS A 201 12.65 -7.52 -1.57
CA HIS A 201 12.50 -7.69 -3.01
C HIS A 201 13.21 -8.96 -3.51
N ASP A 202 14.41 -9.25 -3.01
CA ASP A 202 15.16 -10.46 -3.37
C ASP A 202 14.42 -11.73 -2.90
N LEU A 203 13.85 -11.72 -1.69
CA LEU A 203 13.01 -12.81 -1.16
C LEU A 203 11.75 -13.03 -2.02
N GLN A 204 11.09 -11.96 -2.44
CA GLN A 204 9.93 -12.05 -3.34
C GLN A 204 10.29 -12.66 -4.70
N GLN A 205 11.44 -12.29 -5.26
CA GLN A 205 11.93 -12.90 -6.50
C GLN A 205 12.23 -14.39 -6.33
N GLN A 206 12.85 -14.78 -5.22
CA GLN A 206 13.14 -16.18 -4.92
C GLN A 206 11.85 -17.00 -4.77
N ALA A 207 10.82 -16.43 -4.11
CA ALA A 207 9.51 -17.06 -3.98
C ALA A 207 8.86 -17.33 -5.35
N MET A 208 8.89 -16.34 -6.26
CA MET A 208 8.34 -16.49 -7.61
C MET A 208 9.07 -17.57 -8.41
N GLN A 209 10.40 -17.67 -8.28
CA GLN A 209 11.19 -18.71 -8.96
C GLN A 209 10.86 -20.11 -8.45
N MET A 210 10.64 -20.30 -7.15
CA MET A 210 10.25 -21.60 -6.60
C MET A 210 8.86 -22.07 -7.07
N HIS A 211 7.90 -21.14 -7.19
CA HIS A 211 6.55 -21.46 -7.68
C HIS A 211 6.48 -21.65 -9.21
N GLY A 212 7.43 -21.09 -9.96
CA GLY A 212 7.53 -21.24 -11.41
C GLY A 212 8.13 -22.57 -11.88
N VAL A 213 8.71 -23.37 -10.99
CA VAL A 213 9.37 -24.66 -11.31
C VAL A 213 8.40 -25.86 -11.17
N GLU A 214 7.20 -25.67 -10.63
CA GLU A 214 6.20 -26.73 -10.39
C GLU A 214 5.10 -26.86 -11.48
N GLN A 215 5.33 -26.44 -12.73
CA GLN A 215 4.52 -26.94 -13.85
C GLN A 215 5.18 -28.17 -14.48
N PRO A 216 4.77 -29.41 -14.12
CA PRO A 216 5.15 -30.57 -14.91
C PRO A 216 4.50 -30.44 -16.29
N MET A 217 5.35 -30.31 -17.30
CA MET A 217 5.01 -30.54 -18.71
C MET A 217 4.21 -31.84 -18.80
N SER A 218 2.91 -31.73 -19.06
CA SER A 218 2.09 -32.89 -19.40
C SER A 218 2.59 -33.40 -20.76
N PRO A 219 3.05 -34.65 -20.91
CA PRO A 219 3.34 -35.19 -22.21
C PRO A 219 2.03 -35.29 -22.99
N THR A 220 1.90 -34.49 -24.04
CA THR A 220 0.88 -34.68 -25.08
C THR A 220 0.99 -36.11 -25.60
N LYS A 221 -0.12 -36.86 -25.48
CA LYS A 221 -0.32 -38.13 -26.17
C LYS A 221 -0.43 -37.93 -27.66
#